data_AF-A0AA88XXD5-F1
#
_entry.id   AF-A0AA88XXD5-F1
#
_cell.length_a   1.000
_cell.length_b   1.000
_cell.length_c   1.000
_cell.angle_alpha   90.00
_cell.angle_beta   90.00
_cell.angle_gamma   90.00
#
_symmetry.space_group_name_H-M   'P 1'
#
loop_
_entity.id
_entity.type
_entity.pdbx_description
1 polymer ?
#
loop_
_entity_poly.entity_id
_entity_poly.type
_entity_poly.pdbx_seq_one_letter_code
_entity_poly.pdbx_strand_id
1 'polypeptide(L)'
;NKQYLEYLLKKYDVIGIQEHWLFSIEKNTLIDFANENDCNILIKCCEDDDPIGPKYKPRGKGGVALIWKKMLDGVKARNDGGNRIGVITIDEAICLVNVYLTS
;
A
#
# COMPACT_ATOMS: atom_id res chain seq x y z
N ASN A 1 11.18 -9.69 3.16
CA ASN A 1 10.30 -8.50 3.30
C ASN A 1 9.23 -8.68 4.38
N LYS A 2 8.45 -9.78 4.41
CA LYS A 2 7.39 -10.00 5.42
C LYS A 2 7.83 -9.75 6.88
N GLN A 3 8.89 -10.44 7.35
CA GLN A 3 9.43 -10.27 8.71
C GLN A 3 9.82 -8.82 9.06
N TYR A 4 10.27 -8.06 8.06
CA TYR A 4 10.62 -6.65 8.27
C TYR A 4 9.36 -5.78 8.46
N LEU A 5 8.32 -6.01 7.66
CA LEU A 5 7.03 -5.34 7.83
C LEU A 5 6.39 -5.69 9.18
N GLU A 6 6.44 -6.96 9.61
CA GLU A 6 5.97 -7.38 10.93
C GLU A 6 6.73 -6.69 12.06
N TYR A 7 8.05 -6.54 11.93
CA TYR A 7 8.86 -5.78 12.86
C TYR A 7 8.44 -4.30 12.92
N LEU A 8 8.16 -3.68 11.77
CA LEU A 8 7.68 -2.30 11.72
C LEU A 8 6.31 -2.14 12.38
N LEU A 9 5.39 -3.10 12.19
CA LEU A 9 4.05 -3.06 12.81
C LEU A 9 4.09 -3.13 14.34
N LYS A 10 5.16 -3.70 14.93
CA LYS A 10 5.35 -3.66 16.38
C LYS A 10 5.70 -2.27 16.91
N LYS A 11 6.20 -1.38 16.05
CA LYS A 11 6.75 -0.06 16.44
C LYS A 11 5.90 1.11 15.98
N TYR A 12 5.18 0.94 14.87
CA TYR A 12 4.45 2.01 14.21
C TYR A 12 2.99 1.61 13.98
N ASP A 13 2.10 2.59 14.01
CA ASP A 13 0.66 2.37 13.81
C ASP A 13 0.24 2.47 12.34
N VAL A 14 1.01 3.23 11.55
CA VAL A 14 0.85 3.38 10.11
C VAL A 14 2.20 3.15 9.43
N ILE A 15 2.21 2.38 8.34
CA ILE A 15 3.37 2.12 7.50
C ILE A 15 3.04 2.57 6.08
N GLY A 16 3.88 3.44 5.53
CA GLY A 16 3.90 3.75 4.10
C GLY A 16 4.90 2.86 3.37
N ILE A 17 4.46 2.27 2.26
CA ILE A 17 5.31 1.53 1.33
C ILE A 17 5.26 2.26 -0.01
N GLN A 18 6.42 2.55 -0.56
CA GLN A 18 6.58 3.13 -1.90
C GLN A 18 7.28 2.11 -2.78
N GLU A 19 7.11 2.25 -4.10
CA GLU A 19 7.80 1.40 -5.07
C GLU A 19 7.60 -0.11 -4.79
N HIS A 20 6.38 -0.52 -4.40
CA HIS A 20 6.14 -1.93 -4.11
C HIS A 20 6.20 -2.81 -5.38
N TRP A 21 6.15 -2.21 -6.58
CA TRP A 21 6.33 -2.84 -7.89
C TRP A 21 5.44 -4.05 -8.16
N LEU A 22 4.29 -4.10 -7.51
CA LEU A 22 3.31 -5.17 -7.69
C LEU A 22 2.40 -4.82 -8.85
N PHE A 23 2.00 -5.82 -9.62
CA PHE A 23 0.86 -5.71 -10.51
C PHE A 23 -0.46 -5.72 -9.74
N SER A 24 -1.53 -5.24 -10.37
CA SER A 24 -2.88 -5.28 -9.80
C SER A 24 -3.32 -6.71 -9.41
N ILE A 25 -2.88 -7.77 -10.11
CA ILE A 25 -3.14 -9.16 -9.73
C ILE A 25 -2.38 -9.62 -8.47
N GLU A 26 -1.24 -8.99 -8.18
CA GLU A 26 -0.37 -9.36 -7.05
C GLU A 26 -0.70 -8.58 -5.77
N LYS A 27 -1.58 -7.58 -5.83
CA LYS A 27 -1.96 -6.75 -4.69
C LYS A 27 -2.49 -7.57 -3.50
N ASN A 28 -3.08 -8.74 -3.78
CA ASN A 28 -3.60 -9.65 -2.77
C ASN A 28 -2.50 -10.08 -1.79
N THR A 29 -1.24 -10.16 -2.20
CA THR A 29 -0.14 -10.47 -1.27
C THR A 29 -0.01 -9.46 -0.12
N LEU A 30 -0.22 -8.17 -0.39
CA LEU A 30 -0.19 -7.14 0.66
C LEU A 30 -1.51 -7.07 1.44
N ILE A 31 -2.63 -7.39 0.79
CA ILE A 31 -3.94 -7.50 1.47
C ILE A 31 -3.94 -8.66 2.46
N ASP A 32 -3.48 -9.83 2.05
CA ASP A 32 -3.36 -11.02 2.90
C ASP A 32 -2.43 -10.74 4.08
N PHE A 33 -1.28 -10.10 3.82
CA PHE A 33 -0.37 -9.65 4.87
C PHE A 33 -1.04 -8.71 5.88
N ALA A 34 -1.80 -7.72 5.42
CA ALA A 34 -2.52 -6.80 6.31
C ALA A 34 -3.58 -7.54 7.13
N ASN A 35 -4.35 -8.44 6.51
CA ASN A 35 -5.37 -9.24 7.19
C ASN A 35 -4.78 -10.15 8.26
N GLU A 36 -3.67 -10.83 7.98
CA GLU A 36 -2.95 -11.70 8.93
C GLU A 36 -2.42 -10.94 10.15
N ASN A 37 -2.19 -9.63 10.02
CA ASN A 37 -1.63 -8.77 11.07
C ASN A 37 -2.68 -7.82 11.67
N ASP A 38 -3.97 -8.11 11.49
CA ASP A 38 -5.09 -7.28 11.95
C ASP A 38 -4.95 -5.78 11.60
N CYS A 39 -4.56 -5.54 10.35
CA CYS A 39 -4.39 -4.24 9.77
C CYS A 39 -5.41 -4.00 8.64
N ASN A 40 -5.69 -2.73 8.40
CA ASN A 40 -6.31 -2.24 7.19
C ASN A 40 -5.22 -1.86 6.18
N ILE A 41 -5.59 -1.77 4.90
CA ILE A 41 -4.67 -1.38 3.83
C ILE A 41 -5.37 -0.54 2.75
N LEU A 42 -4.67 0.47 2.27
CA LEU A 42 -4.91 1.16 1.01
C LEU A 42 -3.76 0.82 0.08
N ILE A 43 -4.03 0.25 -1.08
CA ILE A 43 -3.01 -0.12 -2.07
C ILE A 43 -3.39 0.43 -3.44
N LYS A 44 -2.40 1.00 -4.12
CA LYS A 44 -2.53 1.47 -5.50
C LYS A 44 -1.36 0.98 -6.33
N CYS A 45 -1.69 0.20 -7.35
CA CYS A 45 -0.72 -0.23 -8.35
C CYS A 45 -0.70 0.81 -9.48
N CYS A 46 0.46 1.05 -10.09
CA CYS A 46 0.56 1.97 -11.21
C CYS A 46 0.08 1.37 -12.55
N GLU A 47 0.00 0.05 -12.64
CA GLU A 47 -0.40 -0.68 -13.84
C GLU A 47 -1.54 -1.64 -13.51
N ASP A 48 -2.62 -1.53 -14.28
CA ASP A 48 -3.74 -2.46 -14.28
C ASP A 48 -3.62 -3.53 -15.38
N ASP A 49 -2.71 -3.33 -16.34
CA ASP A 49 -2.49 -4.28 -17.43
C ASP A 49 -1.65 -5.46 -16.94
N ASP A 50 -2.26 -6.64 -16.91
CA ASP A 50 -1.55 -7.87 -16.60
C ASP A 50 -0.54 -8.21 -17.70
N PRO A 51 0.65 -8.72 -17.35
CA PRO A 51 1.62 -9.13 -18.36
C PRO A 51 1.09 -10.28 -19.22
N ILE A 52 0.79 -9.99 -20.48
CA ILE A 52 0.40 -10.97 -21.48
C ILE A 52 1.66 -11.66 -22.04
N GLY A 53 2.16 -12.70 -21.35
CA GLY A 53 3.09 -13.65 -21.96
C GLY A 53 4.16 -14.27 -21.04
N PRO A 54 4.68 -15.47 -21.37
CA PRO A 54 5.45 -16.29 -20.43
C PRO A 54 6.99 -16.12 -20.48
N LYS A 55 7.57 -15.08 -21.10
CA LYS A 55 9.03 -15.04 -21.28
C LYS A 55 9.83 -14.40 -20.14
N TYR A 56 9.27 -13.41 -19.46
CA TYR A 56 9.86 -12.77 -18.29
C TYR A 56 8.72 -12.25 -17.43
N LYS A 57 8.74 -12.50 -16.12
CA LYS A 57 7.81 -11.81 -15.20
C LYS A 57 8.29 -10.36 -15.13
N PRO A 58 7.61 -9.39 -15.76
CA PRO A 58 8.02 -8.01 -15.63
C PRO A 58 7.82 -7.57 -14.17
N ARG A 59 8.41 -6.45 -13.76
CA ARG A 59 8.06 -5.83 -12.48
C ARG A 59 7.05 -4.73 -12.76
N GLY A 60 6.09 -4.50 -11.86
CA GLY A 60 5.17 -3.38 -11.98
C GLY A 60 5.90 -2.04 -11.92
N LYS A 61 5.34 -0.99 -12.53
CA LYS A 61 5.98 0.35 -12.61
C LYS A 61 5.66 1.27 -11.43
N GLY A 62 6.08 0.89 -10.23
CA GLY A 62 5.93 1.70 -9.02
C GLY A 62 4.83 1.18 -8.09
N GLY A 63 4.00 2.08 -7.58
CA GLY A 63 2.89 1.78 -6.68
C GLY A 63 3.14 2.22 -5.24
N VAL A 64 2.05 2.47 -4.53
CA VAL A 64 2.05 2.92 -3.13
C VAL A 64 1.08 2.08 -2.31
N ALA A 65 1.45 1.81 -1.07
CA ALA A 65 0.55 1.21 -0.09
C ALA A 65 0.65 1.93 1.26
N LEU A 66 -0.46 2.02 1.96
CA LEU A 66 -0.57 2.46 3.35
C LEU A 66 -1.20 1.31 4.13
N ILE A 67 -0.51 0.83 5.16
CA ILE A 67 -0.99 -0.21 6.06
C ILE A 67 -1.15 0.41 7.44
N TRP A 68 -2.27 0.21 8.11
CA TRP A 68 -2.48 0.72 9.47
C TRP A 68 -3.22 -0.28 10.34
N LYS A 69 -2.95 -0.27 11.64
CA LYS A 69 -3.60 -1.18 12.60
C LYS A 69 -5.11 -0.93 12.66
N LYS A 70 -5.93 -1.98 12.78
CA LYS A 70 -7.38 -1.82 12.91
C LYS A 70 -7.83 -1.15 14.21
N MET A 71 -7.01 -1.25 15.27
CA MET A 71 -7.26 -0.53 16.53
C MET A 71 -7.15 1.00 16.39
N LEU A 72 -6.62 1.50 15.27
CA LEU A 72 -6.59 2.92 14.96
C LEU A 72 -7.95 3.30 14.37
N ASP A 73 -8.82 3.83 15.23
CA ASP A 73 -10.15 4.31 14.84
C ASP A 73 -10.09 5.61 14.03
N GLY A 74 -11.21 5.95 13.38
CA GLY A 74 -11.35 7.24 12.68
C GLY A 74 -10.54 7.38 11.38
N VAL A 75 -9.86 6.33 10.93
CA VAL A 75 -9.07 6.35 9.70
C VAL A 75 -9.97 6.25 8.47
N LYS A 76 -9.81 7.17 7.52
CA LYS A 76 -10.53 7.17 6.23
C LYS A 76 -9.57 7.34 5.07
N ALA A 77 -9.67 6.47 4.07
CA ALA A 77 -9.01 6.69 2.79
C ALA A 77 -9.64 7.87 2.05
N ARG A 78 -8.80 8.67 1.38
CA ARG A 78 -9.24 9.82 0.57
C ARG A 78 -8.94 9.55 -0.90
N ASN A 79 -9.80 10.10 -1.76
CA ASN A 79 -9.54 10.11 -3.19
C ASN A 79 -8.55 11.24 -3.51
N ASP A 80 -7.43 10.90 -4.12
CA ASP A 80 -6.31 11.81 -4.39
C ASP A 80 -6.01 11.94 -5.90
N GLY A 81 -6.85 11.33 -6.74
CA GLY A 81 -6.80 11.48 -8.20
C GLY A 81 -5.68 10.73 -8.92
N GLY A 82 -4.84 9.94 -8.24
CA GLY A 82 -3.73 9.24 -8.90
C GLY A 82 -3.37 7.87 -8.33
N ASN A 83 -2.70 7.06 -9.16
CA ASN A 83 -2.23 5.71 -8.81
C ASN A 83 -0.90 5.71 -8.02
N ARG A 84 -0.30 6.90 -7.80
CA ARG A 84 0.99 7.11 -7.13
C ARG A 84 0.89 7.85 -5.82
N ILE A 85 -0.33 8.21 -5.43
CA ILE A 85 -0.62 8.94 -4.20
C ILE A 85 -1.58 8.05 -3.43
N GLY A 86 -1.31 7.84 -2.14
CA GLY A 86 -2.24 7.22 -1.21
C GLY A 86 -2.45 8.19 -0.06
N VAL A 87 -3.70 8.54 0.20
CA VAL A 87 -4.05 9.47 1.28
C VAL A 87 -4.99 8.81 2.27
N ILE A 88 -4.65 8.92 3.55
CA ILE A 88 -5.56 8.61 4.66
C ILE A 88 -5.65 9.81 5.60
N THR A 89 -6.81 10.00 6.20
CA THR A 89 -7.03 10.94 7.29
C THR A 89 -7.35 10.18 8.58
N ILE A 90 -6.82 10.61 9.72
CA ILE A 90 -7.10 10.07 11.05
C ILE A 90 -7.84 11.15 11.84
N ASP A 91 -9.07 10.84 12.25
CA ASP A 91 -9.97 11.74 13.00
C ASP A 91 -10.17 13.13 12.37
N GLU A 92 -10.00 13.23 11.04
CA GLU A 92 -9.97 14.50 10.29
C GLU A 92 -8.87 15.50 10.73
N ALA A 93 -8.10 15.19 11.75
CA ALA A 93 -7.07 16.05 12.32
C ALA A 93 -5.69 15.81 11.70
N ILE A 94 -5.39 14.56 11.33
CA ILE A 94 -4.11 14.18 10.72
C ILE A 94 -4.38 13.72 9.30
N CYS A 95 -3.64 14.30 8.34
CA CYS A 95 -3.64 13.86 6.95
C CYS A 95 -2.27 13.24 6.62
N LEU A 96 -2.26 11.96 6.29
CA LEU A 96 -1.06 11.25 5.87
C LEU A 96 -1.12 11.04 4.37
N VAL A 97 -0.08 11.52 3.68
CA VAL A 97 0.08 11.41 2.24
C VAL A 97 1.31 10.55 1.98
N ASN A 98 1.09 9.35 1.44
CA ASN A 98 2.16 8.53 0.89
C ASN A 98 2.22 8.75 -0.62
N VAL A 99 3.29 9.38 -1.08
CA VAL A 99 3.47 9.71 -2.49
C VAL A 99 4.80 9.17 -3.00
N TYR A 100 4.77 8.61 -4.20
CA TYR A 100 5.95 8.28 -4.97
C TYR A 100 6.10 9.28 -6.12
N LEU A 101 7.12 10.14 -6.03
CA LEU A 101 7.46 11.13 -7.04
C LEU A 101 8.41 10.51 -8.06
N THR A 102 8.17 10.75 -9.35
CA THR A 102 9.10 10.31 -10.41
C THR A 102 10.40 11.08 -10.34
N SER A 103 11.51 10.36 -10.56
CA SER A 103 12.82 10.96 -10.82
C SER A 103 12.92 11.49 -12.25
#